data_AF-A0A8J7X4J2-F1
#
_entry.id   AF-A0A8J7X4J2-F1
#
_cell.length_a   1.000
_cell.length_b   1.000
_cell.length_c   1.000
_cell.angle_alpha   90.00
_cell.angle_beta   90.00
_cell.angle_gamma   90.00
#
_symmetry.space_group_name_H-M   'P 1'
#
loop_
_entity.id
_entity.type
_entity.pdbx_description
1 polymer ?
#
loop_
_entity_poly.entity_id
_entity_poly.type
_entity_poly.pdbx_seq_one_letter_code
_entity_poly.pdbx_strand_id
1 'polypeptide(L)'
;MKRYLLLIILLAGFAGGASYNCSSCEDCNGKIQNASAGDTVYLTANITNQSETCIEFNQTDGITFDCQQNKIGGLDNYEYGILMENSNNNVIGNCTIRDFSFAMLLDNSSNNEIINNSLSYCDLGIKTQHPSHNNTISLNVISHNIADGLRIVLEYP
;
A
#
# COMPACT_ATOMS: atom_id res chain seq x y z
N MET A 1 0.10 -40.77 4.33
CA MET A 1 1.12 -39.83 4.83
C MET A 1 0.69 -38.41 4.48
N LYS A 2 0.03 -37.70 5.41
CA LYS A 2 -0.30 -36.27 5.22
C LYS A 2 0.93 -35.46 5.62
N ARG A 3 1.64 -34.90 4.63
CA ARG A 3 2.74 -33.98 4.87
C ARG A 3 2.14 -32.62 5.21
N TYR A 4 2.15 -32.26 6.49
CA TYR A 4 1.91 -30.89 6.91
C TYR A 4 3.12 -30.06 6.50
N LEU A 5 2.91 -29.11 5.58
CA LEU A 5 3.88 -28.08 5.25
C LEU A 5 3.96 -27.14 6.46
N LEU A 6 5.07 -27.20 7.19
CA LEU A 6 5.36 -26.27 8.27
C LEU A 6 5.57 -24.88 7.63
N LEU A 7 4.60 -23.97 7.76
CA LEU A 7 4.84 -22.55 7.49
C LEU A 7 5.71 -22.01 8.62
N ILE A 8 6.99 -21.82 8.35
CA ILE A 8 7.89 -21.05 9.21
C ILE A 8 7.57 -19.59 8.92
N ILE A 9 6.72 -18.97 9.74
CA ILE A 9 6.60 -17.51 9.77
C ILE A 9 7.91 -17.00 10.38
N LEU A 10 8.80 -16.45 9.55
CA LEU A 10 9.92 -15.65 10.04
C LEU A 10 9.32 -14.41 10.72
N LEU A 11 9.18 -14.45 12.04
CA LEU A 11 9.02 -13.25 12.84
C LEU A 11 10.38 -12.55 12.85
N ALA A 12 10.60 -11.67 11.87
CA ALA A 12 11.58 -10.61 12.04
C ALA A 12 11.19 -9.84 13.30
N GLY A 13 12.12 -9.69 14.24
CA GLY A 13 11.86 -9.06 15.53
C GLY A 13 11.36 -7.63 15.35
N PHE A 14 10.07 -7.41 15.61
CA PHE A 14 9.53 -6.07 15.73
C PHE A 14 9.93 -5.52 17.10
N ALA A 15 10.80 -4.51 17.12
CA ALA A 15 10.73 -3.51 18.17
C ALA A 15 9.32 -2.90 18.06
N GLY A 16 8.40 -3.31 18.95
CA GLY A 16 6.98 -3.03 18.79
C GLY A 16 6.68 -1.54 18.87
N GLY A 17 6.45 -0.90 17.72
CA GLY A 17 5.86 0.43 17.65
C GLY A 17 4.41 0.44 18.13
N ALA A 18 3.84 1.63 18.25
CA ALA A 18 2.45 1.82 18.61
C ALA A 18 1.52 1.30 17.50
N SER A 19 0.27 1.03 17.88
CA SER A 19 -0.77 0.57 16.97
C SER A 19 -1.94 1.55 16.97
N TYR A 20 -2.34 1.99 15.79
CA TYR A 20 -3.47 2.90 15.59
C TYR A 20 -4.51 2.25 14.68
N ASN A 21 -5.78 2.47 14.95
CA ASN A 21 -6.87 1.98 14.10
C ASN A 21 -7.48 3.16 13.36
N CYS A 22 -7.67 3.07 12.05
CA CYS A 22 -8.39 4.05 11.25
C CYS A 22 -9.58 3.45 10.50
N SER A 23 -10.50 4.31 10.04
CA SER A 23 -11.72 3.85 9.34
C SER A 23 -12.16 4.71 8.15
N SER A 24 -11.43 5.76 7.80
CA SER A 24 -11.69 6.63 6.63
C SER A 24 -10.36 7.14 6.06
N CYS A 25 -10.36 7.66 4.83
CA CYS A 25 -9.15 8.25 4.23
C CYS A 25 -8.55 9.34 5.13
N GLU A 26 -9.37 10.31 5.53
CA GLU A 26 -8.96 11.41 6.43
C GLU A 26 -8.37 10.91 7.74
N ASP A 27 -9.02 9.95 8.37
CA ASP A 27 -8.59 9.39 9.65
C ASP A 27 -7.29 8.58 9.52
N CYS A 28 -7.15 7.79 8.44
CA CYS A 28 -5.93 7.04 8.16
C CYS A 28 -4.76 7.98 7.84
N ASN A 29 -4.97 9.01 7.01
CA ASN A 29 -3.95 10.01 6.69
C ASN A 29 -3.47 10.74 7.94
N GLY A 30 -4.40 11.14 8.81
CA GLY A 30 -4.05 11.74 10.09
C GLY A 30 -3.21 10.82 10.97
N LYS A 31 -3.53 9.53 11.03
CA LYS A 31 -2.77 8.55 11.82
C LYS A 31 -1.41 8.22 11.22
N ILE A 32 -1.32 8.10 9.90
CA ILE A 32 -0.06 7.88 9.17
C ILE A 32 0.89 9.05 9.44
N GLN A 33 0.43 10.30 9.24
CA GLN A 33 1.28 11.48 9.37
C GLN A 33 1.69 11.80 10.82
N ASN A 34 1.01 11.22 11.81
CA ASN A 34 1.36 11.35 13.24
C ASN A 34 2.09 10.11 13.79
N ALA A 35 2.24 9.05 12.99
CA ALA A 35 2.91 7.83 13.41
C ALA A 35 4.44 8.01 13.41
N SER A 36 5.11 7.28 14.30
CA SER A 36 6.57 7.20 14.34
C SER A 36 7.06 5.94 13.63
N ALA A 37 8.30 5.96 13.16
CA ALA A 37 8.91 4.77 12.55
C ALA A 37 8.83 3.55 13.49
N GLY A 38 8.37 2.43 12.96
CA GLY A 38 8.04 1.20 13.68
C GLY A 38 6.56 1.04 14.03
N ASP A 39 5.76 2.11 13.96
CA ASP A 39 4.34 2.07 14.26
C ASP A 39 3.53 1.36 13.16
N THR A 40 2.34 0.88 13.53
CA THR A 40 1.38 0.28 12.61
C THR A 40 0.04 1.01 12.63
N VAL A 41 -0.47 1.34 11.45
CA VAL A 41 -1.82 1.88 11.24
C VAL A 41 -2.68 0.79 10.59
N TYR A 42 -3.75 0.39 11.26
CA TYR A 42 -4.69 -0.63 10.81
C TYR A 42 -5.94 0.01 10.21
N LEU A 43 -6.27 -0.30 8.95
CA LEU A 43 -7.60 0.01 8.43
C LEU A 43 -8.60 -1.02 8.98
N THR A 44 -9.61 -0.54 9.69
CA THR A 44 -10.59 -1.39 10.40
C THR A 44 -11.97 -1.43 9.74
N ALA A 45 -12.14 -0.70 8.63
CA ALA A 45 -13.39 -0.62 7.89
C ALA A 45 -13.15 -0.47 6.40
N ASN A 46 -14.11 -0.91 5.58
CA ASN A 46 -14.09 -0.63 4.16
C ASN A 46 -14.30 0.87 3.89
N ILE A 47 -13.45 1.43 3.04
CA ILE A 47 -13.59 2.76 2.44
C ILE A 47 -14.11 2.57 1.01
N THR A 48 -15.12 3.33 0.61
CA THR A 48 -15.78 3.22 -0.70
C THR A 48 -16.06 4.59 -1.31
N ASN A 49 -16.25 4.62 -2.63
CA ASN A 49 -16.74 5.78 -3.38
C ASN A 49 -15.87 7.03 -3.23
N GLN A 50 -14.54 6.85 -3.23
CA GLN A 50 -13.61 7.97 -3.15
C GLN A 50 -13.46 8.65 -4.52
N SER A 51 -13.61 9.97 -4.55
CA SER A 51 -13.46 10.80 -5.75
C SER A 51 -12.10 11.48 -5.84
N GLU A 52 -11.25 11.30 -4.83
CA GLU A 52 -9.91 11.90 -4.69
C GLU A 52 -8.92 10.81 -4.29
N THR A 53 -7.63 11.17 -4.26
CA THR A 53 -6.61 10.28 -3.69
C THR A 53 -6.96 9.95 -2.24
N CYS A 54 -6.98 8.66 -1.88
CA CYS A 54 -7.45 8.26 -0.55
C CYS A 54 -6.35 8.28 0.50
N ILE A 55 -5.30 7.47 0.33
CA ILE A 55 -4.23 7.36 1.34
C ILE A 55 -2.97 8.03 0.82
N GLU A 56 -2.45 9.00 1.57
CA GLU A 56 -1.23 9.73 1.24
C GLU A 56 -0.22 9.64 2.39
N PHE A 57 0.96 9.08 2.09
CA PHE A 57 2.02 8.97 3.10
C PHE A 57 2.74 10.29 3.36
N ASN A 58 2.75 11.23 2.40
CA ASN A 58 3.24 12.59 2.58
C ASN A 58 4.59 12.68 3.32
N GLN A 59 5.62 12.02 2.79
CA GLN A 59 6.99 11.97 3.35
C GLN A 59 7.10 11.22 4.70
N THR A 60 6.09 10.42 5.07
CA THR A 60 6.15 9.58 6.26
C THR A 60 6.93 8.30 5.98
N ASP A 61 7.88 7.98 6.84
CA ASP A 61 8.81 6.87 6.68
C ASP A 61 8.69 5.84 7.81
N GLY A 62 8.99 4.58 7.50
CA GLY A 62 9.23 3.54 8.50
C GLY A 62 7.98 2.97 9.16
N ILE A 63 6.78 3.19 8.61
CA ILE A 63 5.53 2.71 9.21
C ILE A 63 4.95 1.51 8.45
N THR A 64 4.09 0.75 9.13
CA THR A 64 3.26 -0.28 8.50
C THR A 64 1.83 0.21 8.36
N PHE A 65 1.27 0.19 7.16
CA PHE A 65 -0.16 0.33 6.91
C PHE A 65 -0.75 -1.03 6.55
N ASP A 66 -1.51 -1.62 7.48
CA ASP A 66 -2.14 -2.93 7.32
C ASP A 66 -3.65 -2.76 7.17
N CYS A 67 -4.18 -3.10 6.00
CA CYS A 67 -5.60 -2.90 5.76
C CYS A 67 -6.50 -3.97 6.38
N GLN A 68 -5.96 -5.03 6.99
CA GLN A 68 -6.72 -6.15 7.56
C GLN A 68 -7.75 -6.76 6.59
N GLN A 69 -7.40 -6.83 5.30
CA GLN A 69 -8.27 -7.25 4.20
C GLN A 69 -9.44 -6.32 3.89
N ASN A 70 -9.50 -5.14 4.51
CA ASN A 70 -10.47 -4.11 4.17
C ASN A 70 -10.16 -3.48 2.81
N LYS A 71 -11.22 -2.93 2.23
CA LYS A 71 -11.21 -2.29 0.94
C LYS A 71 -10.92 -0.79 1.01
N ILE A 72 -10.21 -0.30 0.00
CA ILE A 72 -10.16 1.10 -0.43
C ILE A 72 -10.71 1.15 -1.86
N GLY A 73 -11.88 1.75 -2.06
CA GLY A 73 -12.56 1.80 -3.36
C GLY A 73 -12.81 3.22 -3.85
N GLY A 74 -12.41 3.50 -5.08
CA GLY A 74 -12.61 4.77 -5.77
C GLY A 74 -13.92 4.83 -6.57
N LEU A 75 -13.92 5.64 -7.64
CA LEU A 75 -15.04 5.90 -8.55
C LEU A 75 -14.61 5.92 -10.04
N ASP A 76 -13.59 5.13 -10.41
CA ASP A 76 -13.00 5.10 -11.76
C ASP A 76 -12.55 6.50 -12.23
N ASN A 77 -11.90 7.23 -11.33
CA ASN A 77 -11.42 8.60 -11.53
C ASN A 77 -9.89 8.63 -11.79
N TYR A 78 -9.35 9.83 -12.06
CA TYR A 78 -7.93 10.06 -12.36
C TYR A 78 -7.00 10.05 -11.13
N GLU A 79 -7.43 9.47 -10.01
CA GLU A 79 -6.77 9.62 -8.69
C GLU A 79 -6.16 8.30 -8.20
N TYR A 80 -5.48 8.35 -7.06
CA TYR A 80 -4.72 7.23 -6.51
C TYR A 80 -5.41 6.57 -5.31
N GLY A 81 -5.39 5.23 -5.25
CA GLY A 81 -5.81 4.52 -4.05
C GLY A 81 -4.86 4.80 -2.89
N ILE A 82 -3.57 4.56 -3.11
CA ILE A 82 -2.49 4.90 -2.18
C ILE A 82 -1.35 5.59 -2.93
N LEU A 83 -0.94 6.75 -2.42
CA LEU A 83 0.19 7.53 -2.91
C LEU A 83 1.32 7.57 -1.86
N MET A 84 2.50 7.11 -2.27
CA MET A 84 3.76 7.33 -1.56
C MET A 84 4.62 8.27 -2.39
N GLU A 85 4.66 9.53 -1.98
CA GLU A 85 5.56 10.54 -2.55
C GLU A 85 6.66 10.83 -1.53
N ASN A 86 7.93 10.65 -1.92
CA ASN A 86 9.08 10.86 -1.05
C ASN A 86 9.02 10.06 0.27
N SER A 87 8.40 8.87 0.26
CA SER A 87 8.08 8.07 1.45
C SER A 87 8.78 6.72 1.40
N ASN A 88 9.60 6.41 2.40
CA ASN A 88 10.58 5.33 2.40
C ASN A 88 10.41 4.36 3.57
N ASN A 89 10.91 3.14 3.40
CA ASN A 89 10.94 2.12 4.45
C ASN A 89 9.55 1.77 5.01
N ASN A 90 8.49 1.96 4.24
CA ASN A 90 7.12 1.65 4.64
C ASN A 90 6.71 0.25 4.21
N VAL A 91 5.76 -0.33 4.94
CA VAL A 91 5.11 -1.60 4.58
C VAL A 91 3.64 -1.33 4.30
N ILE A 92 3.13 -1.76 3.15
CA ILE A 92 1.70 -1.75 2.84
C ILE A 92 1.22 -3.19 2.65
N GLY A 93 0.32 -3.60 3.54
CA GLY A 93 -0.10 -4.99 3.68
C GLY A 93 -1.61 -5.19 3.64
N ASN A 94 -2.04 -6.33 3.11
CA ASN A 94 -3.40 -6.86 3.28
C ASN A 94 -4.52 -5.92 2.80
N CYS A 95 -4.30 -5.10 1.78
CA CYS A 95 -5.29 -4.17 1.24
C CYS A 95 -6.02 -4.74 0.01
N THR A 96 -7.32 -4.44 -0.09
CA THR A 96 -8.06 -4.58 -1.36
C THR A 96 -8.28 -3.20 -1.98
N ILE A 97 -7.60 -2.88 -3.08
CA ILE A 97 -7.66 -1.56 -3.71
C ILE A 97 -8.26 -1.68 -5.11
N ARG A 98 -9.22 -0.81 -5.43
CA ARG A 98 -9.92 -0.85 -6.72
C ARG A 98 -10.58 0.46 -7.14
N ASP A 99 -10.91 0.55 -8.42
CA ASP A 99 -11.72 1.61 -9.01
C ASP A 99 -11.01 2.99 -8.94
N PHE A 100 -9.68 3.01 -9.18
CA PHE A 100 -8.81 4.20 -9.20
C PHE A 100 -8.01 4.25 -10.51
N SER A 101 -7.42 5.39 -10.89
CA SER A 101 -6.47 5.40 -12.01
C SER A 101 -5.21 4.60 -11.66
N PHE A 102 -4.66 4.80 -10.45
CA PHE A 102 -3.59 3.94 -9.95
C PHE A 102 -4.02 3.36 -8.62
N ALA A 103 -4.00 2.04 -8.49
CA ALA A 103 -4.24 1.44 -7.18
C ALA A 103 -3.15 1.87 -6.20
N MET A 104 -1.89 1.90 -6.65
CA MET A 104 -0.76 2.38 -5.86
C MET A 104 0.32 3.04 -6.72
N LEU A 105 0.80 4.21 -6.27
CA LEU A 105 1.92 4.92 -6.87
C LEU A 105 3.06 5.12 -5.85
N LEU A 106 4.26 4.69 -6.23
CA LEU A 106 5.52 4.97 -5.54
C LEU A 106 6.29 6.01 -6.37
N ASP A 107 6.39 7.22 -5.85
CA ASP A 107 7.10 8.34 -6.47
C ASP A 107 8.26 8.78 -5.58
N ASN A 108 9.48 8.72 -6.13
CA ASN A 108 10.74 8.99 -5.41
C ASN A 108 10.79 8.32 -4.02
N SER A 109 10.36 7.06 -3.97
CA SER A 109 10.04 6.34 -2.72
C SER A 109 10.74 4.98 -2.73
N SER A 110 11.69 4.79 -1.83
CA SER A 110 12.62 3.66 -1.83
C SER A 110 12.49 2.77 -0.60
N ASN A 111 12.94 1.51 -0.74
CA ASN A 111 12.98 0.52 0.34
C ASN A 111 11.60 0.20 0.95
N ASN A 112 10.51 0.35 0.20
CA ASN A 112 9.17 -0.01 0.65
C ASN A 112 8.84 -1.48 0.36
N GLU A 113 7.97 -2.08 1.16
CA GLU A 113 7.44 -3.43 0.98
C GLU A 113 5.93 -3.38 0.71
N ILE A 114 5.53 -3.86 -0.48
CA ILE A 114 4.13 -4.00 -0.87
C ILE A 114 3.80 -5.48 -0.88
N ILE A 115 2.99 -5.93 0.09
CA ILE A 115 2.80 -7.35 0.36
C ILE A 115 1.33 -7.77 0.56
N ASN A 116 0.95 -8.90 -0.02
CA ASN A 116 -0.36 -9.53 0.20
C ASN A 116 -1.57 -8.61 -0.08
N ASN A 117 -1.48 -7.77 -1.10
CA ASN A 117 -2.56 -6.89 -1.53
C ASN A 117 -3.30 -7.47 -2.74
N SER A 118 -4.58 -7.10 -2.89
CA SER A 118 -5.40 -7.35 -4.08
C SER A 118 -5.67 -6.02 -4.78
N LEU A 119 -5.08 -5.80 -5.95
CA LEU A 119 -5.21 -4.56 -6.73
C LEU A 119 -5.90 -4.84 -8.06
N SER A 120 -7.09 -4.28 -8.27
CA SER A 120 -7.92 -4.63 -9.43
C SER A 120 -8.84 -3.52 -9.91
N TYR A 121 -9.24 -3.56 -11.18
CA TYR A 121 -10.16 -2.57 -11.76
C TYR A 121 -9.64 -1.14 -11.64
N CYS A 122 -8.33 -0.97 -11.81
CA CYS A 122 -7.69 0.34 -11.93
C CYS A 122 -7.13 0.53 -13.35
N ASP A 123 -6.72 1.75 -13.74
CA ASP A 123 -5.94 1.89 -14.99
C ASP A 123 -4.61 1.16 -14.85
N LEU A 124 -3.91 1.41 -13.74
CA LEU A 124 -2.66 0.79 -13.37
C LEU A 124 -2.75 0.19 -11.96
N GLY A 125 -2.23 -1.02 -11.78
CA GLY A 125 -2.17 -1.64 -10.46
C GLY A 125 -1.13 -0.96 -9.57
N ILE A 126 0.15 -1.27 -9.78
CA ILE A 126 1.26 -0.65 -9.06
C ILE A 126 2.18 0.03 -10.08
N LYS A 127 2.55 1.28 -9.82
CA LYS A 127 3.61 1.97 -10.57
C LYS A 127 4.71 2.47 -9.64
N THR A 128 5.96 2.30 -10.04
CA THR A 128 7.10 3.05 -9.50
C THR A 128 7.53 4.11 -10.50
N GLN A 129 7.92 5.29 -10.02
CA GLN A 129 8.48 6.35 -10.86
C GLN A 129 9.40 7.28 -10.08
N HIS A 130 10.23 8.02 -10.83
CA HIS A 130 11.38 8.74 -10.31
C HIS A 130 12.26 7.77 -9.47
N PRO A 131 13.40 8.14 -8.88
CA PRO A 131 14.25 7.11 -8.29
C PRO A 131 13.58 6.45 -7.07
N SER A 132 12.93 5.31 -7.32
CA SER A 132 12.15 4.50 -6.38
C SER A 132 12.80 3.12 -6.28
N HIS A 133 13.95 3.08 -5.62
CA HIS A 133 14.85 1.92 -5.62
C HIS A 133 14.53 0.94 -4.49
N ASN A 134 15.00 -0.30 -4.63
CA ASN A 134 14.96 -1.33 -3.58
C ASN A 134 13.55 -1.62 -3.01
N ASN A 135 12.50 -1.36 -3.77
CA ASN A 135 11.14 -1.70 -3.36
C ASN A 135 10.88 -3.20 -3.58
N THR A 136 10.24 -3.85 -2.62
CA THR A 136 9.84 -5.26 -2.69
C THR A 136 8.35 -5.36 -2.93
N ILE A 137 7.96 -6.05 -4.01
CA ILE A 137 6.55 -6.29 -4.35
C ILE A 137 6.34 -7.81 -4.35
N SER A 138 5.66 -8.34 -3.33
CA SER A 138 5.54 -9.78 -3.12
C SER A 138 4.12 -10.20 -2.73
N LEU A 139 3.71 -11.41 -3.15
CA LEU A 139 2.41 -12.00 -2.78
C LEU A 139 1.16 -11.17 -3.13
N ASN A 140 1.29 -10.17 -4.01
CA ASN A 140 0.16 -9.37 -4.45
C ASN A 140 -0.58 -10.08 -5.59
N VAL A 141 -1.91 -9.95 -5.60
CA VAL A 141 -2.76 -10.33 -6.73
C VAL A 141 -3.12 -9.05 -7.47
N ILE A 142 -2.62 -8.91 -8.69
CA ILE A 142 -2.87 -7.75 -9.55
C ILE A 142 -3.63 -8.22 -10.78
N SER A 143 -4.88 -7.80 -10.94
CA SER A 143 -5.76 -8.38 -11.96
C SER A 143 -6.79 -7.38 -12.47
N HIS A 144 -7.28 -7.56 -13.71
CA HIS A 144 -8.36 -6.74 -14.27
C HIS A 144 -8.08 -5.22 -14.30
N ASN A 145 -6.81 -4.81 -14.40
CA ASN A 145 -6.43 -3.42 -14.63
C ASN A 145 -6.41 -3.13 -16.14
N ILE A 146 -6.68 -1.88 -16.54
CA ILE A 146 -6.92 -1.52 -17.94
C ILE A 146 -5.62 -1.49 -18.75
N ALA A 147 -4.57 -0.84 -18.23
CA ALA A 147 -3.30 -0.67 -18.92
C ALA A 147 -2.28 -1.73 -18.47
N ASP A 148 -1.71 -1.59 -17.27
CA ASP A 148 -0.74 -2.55 -16.72
C ASP A 148 -1.11 -2.98 -15.31
N GLY A 149 -0.77 -4.23 -14.97
CA GLY A 149 -0.78 -4.66 -13.57
C GLY A 149 0.36 -4.02 -12.77
N LEU A 150 1.60 -4.13 -13.24
CA LEU A 150 2.79 -3.64 -12.57
C LEU A 150 3.69 -2.94 -13.58
N ARG A 151 4.02 -1.67 -13.32
CA ARG A 151 4.95 -0.87 -14.11
C ARG A 151 6.10 -0.37 -13.24
N ILE A 152 7.28 -0.93 -13.43
CA ILE A 152 8.50 -0.50 -12.73
C ILE A 152 9.26 0.47 -13.65
N VAL A 153 9.34 1.74 -13.25
CA VAL A 153 10.18 2.74 -13.89
C VAL A 153 11.29 3.11 -12.92
N LEU A 154 12.54 2.98 -13.36
CA LEU A 154 13.72 3.16 -12.52
C LEU A 154 14.37 4.55 -12.70
N GLU A 155 14.17 5.19 -13.86
CA GLU A 155 14.72 6.51 -14.19
C GLU A 155 13.81 7.19 -15.23
N TYR A 156 13.85 8.52 -15.32
CA TYR A 156 13.44 9.26 -16.52
C TYR A 156 14.65 10.05 -17.04
N PRO A 157 14.77 10.30 -18.36
CA PRO A 157 15.73 11.26 -18.90
C PRO A 157 15.57 12.67 -18.32
#